data_AF-A0A3D5GDD8-F1
#
_entry.id   AF-A0A3D5GDD8-F1
#
_cell.length_a   1.000
_cell.length_b   1.000
_cell.length_c   1.000
_cell.angle_alpha   90.00
_cell.angle_beta   90.00
_cell.angle_gamma   90.00
#
_symmetry.space_group_name_H-M   'P 1'
#
loop_
_entity.id
_entity.type
_entity.pdbx_description
1 polymer ?
#
loop_
_entity_poly.entity_id
_entity_poly.type
_entity_poly.pdbx_seq_one_letter_code
_entity_poly.pdbx_strand_id
1 'polypeptide(L)' 'MTTHFISAEVDLQNTAEELHDAIEIELQKHGEPLRWAVTDVDVDRQKAVVEGYVLVELPATASRATV' A
#
# COMPACT_ATOMS: atom_id res chain seq x y z
N MET A 1 -0.29 11.94 -12.50
CA MET A 1 -0.61 10.83 -11.59
C MET A 1 -0.08 9.56 -12.22
N THR A 2 0.49 8.66 -11.41
CA THR A 2 1.01 7.37 -11.86
C THR A 2 0.52 6.27 -10.92
N THR A 3 0.14 5.13 -11.47
CA THR A 3 -0.26 3.96 -10.69
C THR A 3 0.93 3.03 -10.53
N HIS A 4 1.20 2.60 -9.30
CA HIS A 4 2.29 1.69 -8.96
C HIS A 4 1.73 0.42 -8.35
N PHE A 5 2.36 -0.71 -8.66
CA PHE A 5 2.11 -1.97 -7.99
C PHE A 5 3.06 -2.12 -6.80
N ILE A 6 2.54 -2.50 -5.64
CA ILE A 6 3.26 -2.61 -4.37
C ILE A 6 2.97 -3.98 -3.75
N SER A 7 4.01 -4.59 -3.18
CA SER A 7 3.90 -5.71 -2.26
C SER A 7 4.33 -5.24 -0.88
N ALA A 8 3.54 -5.52 0.16
CA ALA A 8 3.81 -5.15 1.54
C ALA A 8 3.53 -6.31 2.49
N GLU A 9 4.23 -6.35 3.62
CA GLU A 9 3.90 -7.26 4.73
C GLU A 9 3.19 -6.46 5.83
N VAL A 10 2.11 -7.03 6.38
CA VAL A 10 1.41 -6.50 7.56
C VAL A 10 1.30 -7.55 8.64
N ASP A 11 1.21 -7.13 9.90
CA ASP A 11 0.92 -8.02 11.02
C ASP A 11 -0.52 -8.53 10.96
N LEU A 12 -0.71 -9.82 11.20
CA LEU A 12 -2.05 -10.39 11.42
C LEU A 12 -2.68 -9.73 12.65
N GLN A 13 -3.97 -9.44 12.53
CA GLN A 13 -4.76 -8.83 13.60
C GLN A 13 -5.80 -9.82 14.11
N ASN A 14 -6.37 -9.52 15.28
CA ASN A 14 -7.36 -10.40 15.91
C ASN A 14 -8.70 -10.38 15.17
N THR A 15 -8.99 -9.30 14.44
CA THR A 15 -10.22 -9.13 13.69
C THR A 15 -9.95 -8.73 12.24
N ALA A 16 -10.90 -9.04 11.36
CA ALA A 16 -10.81 -8.68 9.94
C ALA A 16 -10.83 -7.17 9.71
N GLU A 17 -11.54 -6.41 10.57
CA GLU A 17 -11.61 -4.94 10.50
C GLU A 17 -10.26 -4.30 10.85
N GLU A 18 -9.63 -4.73 11.95
CA GLU A 18 -8.28 -4.27 12.31
C GLU A 18 -7.25 -4.62 11.22
N LEU A 19 -7.35 -5.81 10.62
CA LEU A 19 -6.47 -6.22 9.53
C LEU A 19 -6.69 -5.35 8.29
N HIS A 20 -7.95 -5.07 7.94
CA HIS A 20 -8.29 -4.17 6.83
C HIS A 20 -7.66 -2.79 7.04
N ASP A 21 -7.85 -2.20 8.22
CA ASP A 21 -7.27 -0.89 8.56
C ASP A 21 -5.75 -0.90 8.51
N ALA A 22 -5.10 -1.95 9.05
CA ALA A 22 -3.65 -2.10 9.01
C ALA A 22 -3.12 -2.16 7.57
N ILE A 23 -3.83 -2.84 6.67
CA ILE A 23 -3.48 -2.92 5.24
C ILE A 23 -3.60 -1.56 4.56
N GLU A 24 -4.72 -0.87 4.75
CA GLU A 24 -4.94 0.46 4.18
C GLU A 24 -3.87 1.45 4.67
N ILE A 25 -3.57 1.44 5.98
CA ILE A 25 -2.53 2.28 6.58
C ILE A 25 -1.16 1.97 5.97
N GLU A 26 -0.81 0.70 5.76
CA GLU A 26 0.47 0.32 5.17
C GLU A 26 0.57 0.79 3.71
N LEU A 27 -0.44 0.50 2.88
CA LEU A 27 -0.45 0.89 1.48
C LEU A 27 -0.46 2.41 1.31
N GLN A 28 -1.13 3.14 2.20
CA GLN A 28 -1.21 4.61 2.19
C GLN A 28 0.18 5.26 2.31
N LYS A 29 1.17 4.59 2.92
CA LYS A 29 2.56 5.06 2.97
C LYS A 29 3.22 5.15 1.59
N HIS A 30 2.69 4.44 0.61
CA HIS A 30 3.21 4.38 -0.76
C HIS A 30 2.40 5.22 -1.76
N GLY A 31 1.16 5.58 -1.44
CA GLY A 31 0.24 6.35 -2.27
C GLY A 31 -1.21 6.07 -1.88
N GLU A 32 -2.18 6.67 -2.56
CA GLU A 32 -3.60 6.38 -2.31
C GLU A 32 -3.93 4.94 -2.74
N PRO A 33 -4.36 4.04 -1.84
CA PRO A 33 -4.72 2.67 -2.19
C PRO A 33 -5.93 2.64 -3.12
N LEU A 34 -5.86 1.83 -4.17
CA LEU A 34 -6.97 1.65 -5.12
C LEU A 34 -7.65 0.29 -4.93
N ARG A 35 -6.89 -0.78 -5.15
CA ARG A 35 -7.32 -2.17 -4.98
C ARG A 35 -6.13 -2.99 -4.54
N TRP A 36 -6.39 -3.91 -3.61
CA TRP A 36 -5.41 -4.84 -3.10
C TRP A 36 -6.04 -6.21 -2.82
N ALA A 37 -5.18 -7.20 -2.59
CA ALA A 37 -5.55 -8.53 -2.12
C ALA A 37 -4.46 -9.06 -1.19
N VAL A 38 -4.86 -9.83 -0.16
CA VAL A 38 -3.94 -10.69 0.57
C VAL A 38 -3.56 -11.84 -0.36
N THR A 39 -2.27 -12.03 -0.60
CA THR A 39 -1.75 -13.05 -1.54
C THR A 39 -1.04 -14.19 -0.84
N ASP A 40 -0.57 -13.97 0.40
CA ASP A 40 0.00 -15.01 1.25
C ASP A 40 -0.23 -14.72 2.73
N VAL A 41 -0.25 -15.77 3.56
CA VAL A 41 -0.41 -15.68 5.02
C VAL A 41 0.56 -16.63 5.70
N ASP A 42 1.46 -16.07 6.49
CA ASP A 42 2.40 -16.80 7.34
C ASP A 42 1.92 -16.74 8.80
N VAL A 43 1.31 -17.84 9.24
CA VAL A 43 0.79 -17.95 10.61
C VAL A 43 1.88 -18.13 11.65
N ASP A 44 3.06 -18.64 11.30
CA ASP A 44 4.15 -18.83 12.25
C ASP A 44 4.80 -17.49 12.58
N ARG A 45 4.94 -16.62 11.57
CA ARG A 45 5.44 -15.24 11.72
C ARG A 45 4.36 -14.23 12.09
N GLN A 46 3.08 -14.63 12.07
CA GLN A 46 1.92 -13.75 12.25
C GLN A 46 1.92 -12.57 11.25
N LYS A 47 2.17 -12.87 9.97
CA LYS A 47 2.22 -11.88 8.88
C LYS A 47 1.29 -12.24 7.73
N ALA A 48 0.76 -11.23 7.06
CA ALA A 48 0.12 -11.36 5.75
C ALA A 48 0.89 -10.57 4.70
N VAL A 49 1.01 -11.13 3.50
CA VAL A 49 1.53 -10.44 2.32
C VAL A 49 0.35 -9.86 1.55
N VAL A 50 0.43 -8.58 1.24
CA VAL A 50 -0.59 -7.86 0.48
C VAL A 50 0.03 -7.28 -0.77
N GLU A 51 -0.63 -7.52 -1.89
CA GLU A 51 -0.30 -6.92 -3.17
C GLU A 51 -1.41 -5.98 -3.59
N GLY A 52 -1.04 -4.78 -4.05
CA GLY A 52 -2.01 -3.75 -4.40
C GLY A 52 -1.48 -2.69 -5.34
N TYR A 53 -2.42 -1.91 -5.87
CA TYR A 53 -2.12 -0.73 -6.66
C TYR A 53 -2.35 0.53 -5.86
N VAL A 54 -1.40 1.46 -5.93
CA VAL A 54 -1.50 2.77 -5.32
C VAL A 54 -1.39 3.87 -6.38
N LEU A 55 -2.11 4.96 -6.17
CA LEU A 55 -2.04 6.16 -6.99
C LEU A 55 -1.09 7.16 -6.34
N VAL A 56 -0.07 7.56 -7.10
CA VAL A 56 0.90 8.57 -6.67
C VAL A 56 0.73 9.81 -7.52
N GLU A 57 0.49 10.93 -6.87
CA GLU A 57 0.58 12.23 -7.51
C GLU A 57 2.06 12.58 -7.69
N LEU A 58 2.48 12.76 -8.94
CA LEU A 58 3.80 13.34 -9.19
C LEU A 58 3.78 14.78 -8.67
N PRO A 59 4.73 15.19 -7.81
CA PRO A 59 4.80 16.58 -7.39
C PRO A 59 4.96 17.46 -8.63
N ALA A 60 4.18 18.53 -8.70
CA ALA A 60 4.27 19.55 -9.74
C ALA A 60 5.60 20.32 -9.60
N THR A 61 6.73 19.69 -9.90
CA THR A 61 8.04 20.34 -9.85
C THR A 61 8.95 19.76 -10.94
N ALA A 62 8.56 20.02 -12.19
CA ALA A 62 9.47 19.98 -13.33
C ALA A 62 9.19 21.13 -14.31
N SER A 63 8.70 22.28 -13.80
CA SER A 63 8.53 23.49 -14.62
C SER A 63 9.04 24.72 -13.87
N ARG A 64 10.37 24.83 -13.80
CA ARG A 64 11.06 26.11 -13.73
C ARG A 64 12.52 25.91 -14.15
N ALA A 65 12.72 25.69 -15.44
CA ALA A 65 13.95 26.09 -16.10
C ALA A 65 13.71 27.52 -16.59
N THR A 66 14.24 28.47 -15.83
CA THR A 66 14.32 29.90 -16.14
C THR A 66 15.02 30.12 -17.49
N VAL A 67 14.42 30.93 -18.37
CA VAL A 67 15.09 31.66 -19.45
C VAL A 67 14.84 33.13 -19.21
#